data_AF-A0A967AH19-F1
#
_entry.id   AF-A0A967AH19-F1
#
_cell.length_a   1.000
_cell.length_b   1.000
_cell.length_c   1.000
_cell.angle_alpha   90.00
_cell.angle_beta   90.00
_cell.angle_gamma   90.00
#
_symmetry.space_group_name_H-M   'P 1'
#
loop_
_entity.id
_entity.type
_entity.pdbx_description
1 polymer ?
#
loop_
_entity_poly.entity_id
_entity_poly.type
_entity_poly.pdbx_seq_one_letter_code
_entity_poly.pdbx_strand_id
1 'polypeptide(L)' 'MLETQHGVCAICQKRVQYHLFVDHDHSTGKVRGLLCGWCNAALGWWEHRHEAIERYLKDGALS' A
#
# COMPACT_ATOMS: atom_id res chain seq x y z
N MET A 1 -7.75 14.15 -6.98
CA MET A 1 -6.70 13.23 -6.49
C MET A 1 -5.31 13.64 -6.93
N LEU A 2 -4.99 13.73 -8.24
CA LEU A 2 -3.62 14.04 -8.68
C LEU A 2 -3.15 15.43 -8.22
N GLU A 3 -3.96 16.47 -8.46
CA GLU A 3 -3.65 17.84 -8.02
C GLU A 3 -3.62 17.96 -6.49
N THR A 4 -4.63 17.40 -5.82
CA THR A 4 -4.78 17.43 -4.36
C THR A 4 -3.68 16.65 -3.63
N GLN A 5 -3.06 15.65 -4.27
CA GLN A 5 -1.88 14.93 -3.76
C GLN A 5 -0.56 15.46 -4.34
N HIS A 6 -0.55 16.62 -5.01
CA HIS A 6 0.65 17.24 -5.58
C HIS A 6 1.47 16.34 -6.53
N GLY A 7 0.82 15.35 -7.16
CA GLY A 7 1.47 14.40 -8.05
C GLY A 7 2.49 13.47 -7.38
N VAL A 8 2.33 13.17 -6.08
CA VAL A 8 3.20 12.22 -5.35
C VAL A 8 2.40 11.02 -4.81
N CYS A 9 3.14 9.94 -4.54
CA CYS A 9 2.60 8.76 -3.86
C CYS A 9 2.13 9.12 -2.45
N ALA A 10 0.90 8.77 -2.08
CA ALA A 10 0.35 9.07 -0.76
C ALA A 10 1.10 8.38 0.41
N ILE A 11 1.79 7.25 0.14
CA ILE A 11 2.58 6.53 1.17
C ILE A 11 4.00 7.07 1.26
N CYS A 12 4.80 6.94 0.20
CA CYS A 12 6.23 7.26 0.27
C CYS A 12 6.55 8.72 -0.06
N GLN A 13 5.56 9.53 -0.45
CA GLN A 13 5.69 10.96 -0.79
C GLN A 13 6.68 11.26 -1.92
N LYS A 14 7.08 10.24 -2.69
CA LYS A 14 7.96 10.41 -3.85
C LYS A 14 7.13 10.68 -5.10
N ARG A 15 7.64 11.60 -5.93
CA ARG A 15 7.20 11.73 -7.32
C ARG A 15 7.72 10.53 -8.11
N VAL A 16 6.92 10.05 -9.05
CA VAL A 16 7.27 8.92 -9.92
C VAL A 16 7.55 9.40 -11.33
N GLN A 17 8.44 8.71 -12.02
CA GLN A 17 8.83 9.05 -13.39
C GLN A 17 7.75 8.66 -14.42
N TYR A 18 6.98 7.61 -14.12
CA TYR A 18 5.96 7.07 -15.01
C TYR A 18 4.55 7.46 -14.56
N HIS A 19 3.90 6.64 -13.73
CA HIS A 19 2.49 6.81 -13.38
C HIS A 19 2.23 6.48 -11.91
N LEU A 20 1.28 7.20 -11.33
CA LEU A 20 0.64 6.82 -10.07
C LEU A 20 -0.61 5.99 -10.39
N PHE A 21 -0.96 5.09 -9.48
CA PHE A 21 -2.09 4.17 -9.59
C PHE A 21 -3.13 4.52 -8.55
N VAL A 22 -4.41 4.37 -8.90
CA VAL A 22 -5.51 4.53 -7.95
C VAL A 22 -5.53 3.32 -7.02
N ASP A 23 -5.29 3.58 -5.75
CA ASP A 23 -5.41 2.62 -4.66
C ASP A 23 -6.83 2.63 -4.09
N HIS A 24 -7.32 1.44 -3.78
CA HIS A 24 -8.61 1.21 -3.15
C HIS A 24 -8.48 0.10 -2.12
N ASP A 25 -9.31 0.18 -1.11
CA ASP A 25 -9.42 -0.86 -0.09
C ASP A 25 -10.05 -2.13 -0.71
N HIS A 26 -9.35 -3.27 -0.64
CA HIS A 26 -9.82 -4.52 -1.25
C HIS A 26 -11.02 -5.18 -0.52
N SER A 27 -11.37 -4.71 0.67
CA SER A 27 -12.53 -5.23 1.43
C SER A 27 -13.80 -4.42 1.20
N THR A 28 -13.67 -3.09 1.06
CA THR A 28 -14.81 -2.17 0.94
C THR A 28 -14.98 -1.56 -0.45
N GLY A 29 -13.95 -1.65 -1.30
CA GLY A 29 -13.89 -0.96 -2.59
C GLY A 29 -13.69 0.55 -2.50
N LYS A 30 -13.53 1.10 -1.29
CA LYS A 30 -13.35 2.54 -1.09
C LYS A 30 -12.02 3.00 -1.68
N VAL A 31 -12.08 3.94 -2.61
CA VAL A 31 -10.88 4.62 -3.16
C VAL A 31 -10.19 5.42 -2.06
N ARG A 32 -8.87 5.23 -1.91
CA ARG A 32 -8.06 5.86 -0.87
C ARG A 32 -7.19 7.00 -1.40
N GLY A 33 -6.46 6.75 -2.48
CA GLY A 33 -5.55 7.76 -3.04
C GLY A 33 -4.74 7.25 -4.23
N LEU A 34 -3.74 8.03 -4.64
CA LEU A 34 -2.78 7.65 -5.67
C LEU A 34 -1.47 7.15 -5.06
N LEU A 35 -0.99 5.98 -5.49
CA LEU A 35 0.24 5.35 -5.02
C LEU A 35 1.22 5.11 -6.18
N CYS A 36 2.52 5.06 -5.89
CA CYS A 36 3.49 4.51 -6.83
C CYS A 36 3.28 3.00 -6.97
N GLY A 37 3.71 2.41 -8.09
CA GLY A 37 3.52 0.98 -8.35
C GLY A 37 4.08 0.07 -7.25
N TRP A 38 5.22 0.45 -6.65
CA TRP A 38 5.82 -0.32 -5.56
C TRP A 38 4.97 -0.27 -4.28
N CYS A 39 4.58 0.92 -3.82
CA CYS A 39 3.74 1.07 -2.64
C CYS A 39 2.36 0.41 -2.83
N ASN A 40 1.78 0.54 -4.03
CA ASN A 40 0.50 -0.09 -4.36
C ASN A 40 0.56 -1.61 -4.26
N ALA A 41 1.59 -2.23 -4.88
CA ALA A 41 1.79 -3.67 -4.82
C ALA A 41 2.11 -4.16 -3.40
N ALA A 42 2.96 -3.43 -2.66
CA ALA A 42 3.32 -3.78 -1.29
C ALA A 42 2.10 -3.73 -0.36
N LEU A 43 1.26 -2.71 -0.49
CA LEU A 43 0.03 -2.59 0.30
C LEU A 43 -0.94 -3.72 -0.01
N GLY A 44 -1.19 -4.03 -1.29
CA GLY A 44 -2.03 -5.17 -1.65
C GLY A 44 -1.50 -6.50 -1.10
N TRP A 45 -0.19 -6.74 -1.19
CA TRP A 45 0.42 -7.93 -0.58
C TRP A 45 0.24 -7.98 0.94
N TRP A 46 0.41 -6.82 1.61
CA TRP A 46 0.26 -6.67 3.05
C TRP A 46 -1.17 -6.94 3.51
N GLU A 47 -2.18 -6.37 2.86
CA GLU A 47 -3.59 -6.58 3.19
C GLU A 47 -3.96 -8.07 3.23
N HIS A 48 -3.40 -8.88 2.32
CA HIS A 48 -3.66 -10.33 2.28
C HIS A 48 -2.87 -11.17 3.30
N ARG A 49 -1.83 -10.61 3.95
CA ARG A 49 -0.86 -11.40 4.74
C ARG A 49 -0.50 -10.84 6.10
N HIS A 50 -0.88 -9.60 6.40
CA HIS A 50 -0.44 -8.91 7.62
C HIS A 50 -0.73 -9.72 8.88
N GLU A 51 -1.92 -10.33 9.01
CA GLU A 51 -2.25 -11.18 10.16
C GLU A 51 -1.30 -12.38 10.33
N ALA A 52 -0.93 -13.04 9.24
CA ALA A 52 -0.01 -14.18 9.28
C ALA A 52 1.41 -13.75 9.66
N ILE A 53 1.86 -12.60 9.17
CA ILE A 53 3.16 -12.00 9.49
C ILE A 53 3.20 -11.58 10.95
N GLU A 54 2.17 -10.87 11.41
CA GLU A 54 2.05 -10.43 12.80
C GLU A 54 2.03 -11.61 13.76
N ARG A 55 1.31 -12.69 13.42
CA ARG A 55 1.33 -13.94 14.19
C ARG A 55 2.73 -14.54 14.26
N TYR A 56 3.41 -14.68 13.11
CA TYR A 56 4.78 -15.21 13.06
C TYR A 56 5.76 -14.40 13.92
N LEU A 57 5.66 -13.07 13.90
CA LEU A 57 6.53 -12.19 14.69
C LEU A 57 6.25 -12.27 16.20
N LYS A 58 4.99 -12.53 16.60
CA LYS A 58 4.59 -12.67 18.01
C LYS A 58 4.96 -14.02 18.60
N ASP A 59 4.74 -15.10 17.83
CA ASP A 59 4.85 -16.47 18.34
C ASP A 59 6.31 -16.98 18.41
N GLY A 60 7.26 -16.17 17.93
CA GLY A 60 8.66 -16.54 17.86
C GLY A 60 8.90 -17.49 16.69
N ALA A 61 9.73 -17.07 15.75
CA ALA A 61 10.27 -17.95 14.74
C ALA A 61 11.05 -19.08 15.44
N LEU A 62 10.45 -20.27 15.52
CA LEU A 62 11.04 -21.55 15.94
C LEU A 62 12.13 -21.42 17.03
N SER A 63 11.74 -21.66 18.29
CA SER A 63 12.70 -22.06 19.32
C SER A 63 13.57 -23.24 18.85
#